data_AF-A0A2G9V627-F1
#
_entry.id   AF-A0A2G9V627-F1
#
_cell.length_a   1.000
_cell.length_b   1.000
_cell.length_c   1.000
_cell.angle_alpha   90.00
_cell.angle_beta   90.00
_cell.angle_gamma   90.00
#
_symmetry.space_group_name_H-M   'P 1'
#
loop_
_entity.id
_entity.type
_entity.pdbx_description
1 polymer ?
#
loop_
_entity_poly.entity_id
_entity_poly.type
_entity_poly.pdbx_seq_one_letter_code
_entity_poly.pdbx_strand_id
1 'polypeptide(L)'
;MKILFLLAILTTQLFLTSFCFDCKIACKECMLYMTATKYYVQTGNAKAVEKEMRKDFCTADPKKPEYSCLMKPCAKIKRIVAHLKKTTTPEQICKRLTFC
;
A
#
# COMPACT_ATOMS: atom_id res chain seq x y z
N MET A 1 -6.97 17.19 -10.51
CA MET A 1 -6.17 16.42 -9.51
C MET A 1 -6.71 15.01 -9.21
N LYS A 2 -8.02 14.78 -9.05
CA LYS A 2 -8.58 13.41 -8.83
C LYS A 2 -8.22 12.38 -9.91
N ILE A 3 -8.13 12.81 -11.18
CA ILE A 3 -7.84 11.92 -12.32
C ILE A 3 -6.38 11.42 -12.28
N LEU A 4 -5.41 12.29 -11.94
CA LEU A 4 -4.00 11.91 -11.75
C LEU A 4 -3.79 10.97 -10.56
N PHE A 5 -4.56 11.16 -9.48
CA PHE A 5 -4.56 10.29 -8.31
C PHE A 5 -5.00 8.87 -8.66
N LEU A 6 -6.09 8.75 -9.44
CA LEU A 6 -6.59 7.47 -9.93
C LEU A 6 -5.64 6.83 -10.94
N LEU A 7 -5.03 7.60 -11.84
CA LEU A 7 -4.06 7.07 -12.81
C LEU A 7 -2.79 6.53 -12.15
N ALA A 8 -2.24 7.22 -11.14
CA ALA A 8 -1.05 6.76 -10.42
C ALA A 8 -1.31 5.50 -9.56
N ILE A 9 -2.54 5.31 -9.10
CA ILE A 9 -2.95 4.12 -8.35
C ILE A 9 -3.31 2.96 -9.30
N LEU A 10 -3.95 3.24 -10.44
CA LEU A 10 -4.25 2.21 -11.44
C LEU A 10 -3.00 1.61 -12.05
N THR A 11 -1.97 2.42 -12.32
CA THR A 11 -0.70 1.87 -12.83
C THR A 11 -0.01 0.98 -11.80
N THR A 12 -0.18 1.22 -10.49
CA THR A 12 0.37 0.34 -9.44
C THR A 12 -0.36 -1.00 -9.28
N GLN A 13 -1.62 -1.12 -9.73
CA GLN A 13 -2.36 -2.41 -9.65
C GLN A 13 -1.75 -3.50 -10.53
N LEU A 14 -1.09 -3.12 -11.62
CA LEU A 14 -0.33 -4.05 -12.48
C LEU A 14 0.95 -4.59 -11.83
N PHE A 15 1.40 -3.99 -10.72
CA PHE A 15 2.64 -4.35 -10.01
C PHE A 15 2.37 -4.97 -8.62
N LEU A 16 1.12 -5.15 -8.20
CA LEU A 16 0.86 -5.74 -6.87
C LEU A 16 1.12 -7.25 -6.81
N THR A 17 1.17 -7.93 -7.97
CA THR A 17 1.51 -9.35 -8.04
C THR A 17 3.00 -9.60 -7.73
N SER A 18 3.90 -8.65 -8.00
CA SER A 18 5.34 -8.79 -7.69
C SER A 18 5.67 -8.67 -6.20
N PHE A 19 4.80 -8.05 -5.39
CA PHE A 19 4.97 -7.92 -3.94
C PHE A 19 5.12 -9.28 -3.24
N CYS A 20 4.54 -10.35 -3.78
CA CYS A 20 4.49 -11.64 -3.12
C CYS A 20 5.58 -12.63 -3.57
N PHE A 21 6.42 -12.31 -4.57
CA PHE A 21 7.37 -13.27 -5.17
C PHE A 21 8.85 -12.86 -5.09
N ASP A 22 9.17 -11.57 -5.16
CA ASP A 22 10.56 -11.09 -5.08
C ASP A 22 10.69 -10.06 -3.97
N CYS A 23 11.45 -10.40 -2.92
CA CYS A 23 11.62 -9.55 -1.74
C CYS A 23 12.29 -8.20 -2.05
N LYS A 24 13.21 -8.12 -3.02
CA LYS A 24 13.86 -6.85 -3.38
C LYS A 24 12.90 -5.94 -4.15
N ILE A 25 12.14 -6.53 -5.07
CA ILE A 25 11.12 -5.80 -5.84
C ILE A 25 9.98 -5.36 -4.91
N ALA A 26 9.48 -6.25 -4.05
CA ALA A 26 8.45 -5.98 -3.07
C ALA A 26 8.82 -4.83 -2.13
N CYS A 27 10.08 -4.77 -1.68
CA CYS A 27 10.54 -3.69 -0.81
C CYS A 27 10.51 -2.34 -1.54
N LYS A 28 11.00 -2.29 -2.79
CA LYS A 28 11.00 -1.07 -3.62
C LYS A 28 9.59 -0.61 -3.94
N GLU A 29 8.70 -1.52 -4.31
CA GLU A 29 7.31 -1.20 -4.66
C GLU A 29 6.52 -0.76 -3.42
N CYS A 30 6.72 -1.42 -2.28
CA CYS A 30 6.15 -0.98 -1.02
C CYS A 30 6.61 0.43 -0.66
N MET A 31 7.91 0.72 -0.78
CA MET A 31 8.47 2.04 -0.50
C MET A 31 7.84 3.12 -1.38
N LEU A 32 7.69 2.86 -2.68
CA LEU A 32 7.04 3.77 -3.62
C LEU A 32 5.58 4.03 -3.23
N TYR A 33 4.83 2.95 -3.00
CA TYR A 33 3.42 3.01 -2.63
C TYR A 33 3.22 3.79 -1.32
N MET A 34 4.03 3.49 -0.29
CA MET A 34 3.93 4.13 1.03
C MET A 34 4.40 5.59 1.00
N THR A 35 5.32 5.95 0.11
CA THR A 35 5.73 7.34 -0.11
C THR A 35 4.58 8.17 -0.69
N ALA A 36 3.93 7.68 -1.74
CA ALA A 36 2.75 8.32 -2.31
C ALA A 36 1.61 8.42 -1.28
N THR A 37 1.34 7.31 -0.58
CA THR A 37 0.35 7.23 0.50
C THR A 37 0.61 8.28 1.58
N LYS A 38 1.87 8.43 2.03
CA LYS A 38 2.26 9.42 3.05
C LYS A 38 1.94 10.84 2.60
N TYR A 39 2.33 11.21 1.39
CA TYR A 39 2.04 12.53 0.81
C TYR A 39 0.53 12.83 0.82
N TYR A 40 -0.29 11.86 0.40
CA TYR A 40 -1.74 12.05 0.36
C TYR A 40 -2.40 12.08 1.74
N VAL A 41 -1.91 11.29 2.69
CA VAL A 41 -2.37 11.36 4.08
C VAL A 41 -2.05 12.73 4.70
N GLN A 42 -0.85 13.25 4.45
CA GLN A 42 -0.40 14.55 4.97
C GLN A 42 -1.16 15.75 4.38
N THR A 43 -1.66 15.62 3.14
CA THR A 43 -2.48 16.65 2.46
C THR A 43 -3.97 16.56 2.78
N GLY A 44 -4.35 15.80 3.82
CA GLY A 44 -5.75 15.70 4.30
C GLY A 44 -6.60 14.64 3.61
N ASN A 45 -6.03 13.79 2.74
CA ASN A 45 -6.77 12.81 1.95
C ASN A 45 -6.86 11.42 2.60
N ALA A 46 -6.68 11.31 3.92
CA ALA A 46 -6.59 10.03 4.63
C ALA A 46 -7.76 9.06 4.36
N LYS A 47 -9.01 9.54 4.35
CA LYS A 47 -10.18 8.68 4.06
C LYS A 47 -10.18 8.14 2.62
N ALA A 48 -9.74 8.94 1.65
CA ALA A 48 -9.64 8.50 0.26
C ALA A 48 -8.53 7.46 0.11
N VAL A 49 -7.39 7.68 0.78
CA VAL A 49 -6.29 6.73 0.86
C VAL A 49 -6.75 5.39 1.45
N GLU A 50 -7.46 5.39 2.58
CA GLU A 50 -7.98 4.15 3.18
C GLU A 50 -8.89 3.37 2.22
N LYS A 51 -9.71 4.08 1.44
CA LYS A 51 -10.60 3.48 0.44
C LYS A 51 -9.81 2.82 -0.68
N GLU A 52 -8.80 3.49 -1.24
CA GLU A 52 -7.98 2.93 -2.32
C GLU A 52 -7.12 1.77 -1.82
N MET A 53 -6.46 1.89 -0.66
CA MET A 53 -5.71 0.78 -0.04
C MET A 53 -6.58 -0.46 0.17
N ARG A 54 -7.86 -0.28 0.50
CA ARG A 54 -8.80 -1.39 0.67
C ARG A 54 -9.12 -2.07 -0.66
N LYS A 55 -9.20 -1.32 -1.76
CA LYS A 55 -9.33 -1.92 -3.09
C LYS A 55 -8.07 -2.71 -3.43
N ASP A 56 -6.89 -2.13 -3.22
CA ASP A 56 -5.63 -2.75 -3.63
C ASP A 56 -5.29 -4.00 -2.81
N PHE A 57 -5.52 -3.97 -1.49
CA PHE A 57 -5.09 -5.06 -0.60
C PHE A 57 -6.18 -6.03 -0.20
N CYS A 58 -7.46 -5.62 -0.17
CA CYS A 58 -8.54 -6.44 0.35
C CYS A 58 -9.46 -7.05 -0.71
N THR A 59 -9.28 -6.72 -1.99
CA THR A 59 -10.05 -7.36 -3.08
C THR A 59 -9.36 -8.59 -3.65
N ALA A 60 -8.12 -8.84 -3.22
CA ALA A 60 -7.36 -10.00 -3.65
C ALA A 60 -7.98 -11.28 -3.09
N ASP A 61 -8.09 -12.31 -3.93
CA ASP A 61 -8.70 -13.59 -3.55
C ASP A 61 -7.83 -14.29 -2.49
N PRO A 62 -8.31 -14.49 -1.25
CA PRO A 62 -7.53 -15.11 -0.18
C PRO A 62 -7.27 -16.60 -0.43
N LYS A 63 -7.96 -17.24 -1.38
CA LYS A 63 -7.72 -18.64 -1.76
C LYS A 63 -6.53 -18.80 -2.71
N LYS A 64 -6.01 -17.69 -3.23
CA LYS A 64 -4.89 -17.64 -4.17
C LYS A 64 -3.58 -17.32 -3.41
N PRO A 65 -2.63 -18.27 -3.31
CA PRO A 65 -1.38 -18.08 -2.56
C PRO A 65 -0.59 -16.85 -2.99
N GLU A 66 -0.67 -16.48 -4.27
CA GLU A 66 -0.04 -15.30 -4.88
C GLU A 66 -0.50 -13.97 -4.29
N TYR A 67 -1.56 -13.95 -3.49
CA TYR A 67 -2.09 -12.74 -2.83
C TYR A 67 -2.00 -12.78 -1.31
N SER A 68 -1.44 -13.87 -0.74
CA SER A 68 -1.31 -14.04 0.71
C SER A 68 -0.56 -12.89 1.40
N CYS A 69 0.43 -12.29 0.71
CA CYS A 69 1.20 -11.16 1.22
C CYS A 69 0.36 -9.88 1.44
N LEU A 70 -0.82 -9.77 0.80
CA LEU A 70 -1.72 -8.61 0.91
C LEU A 70 -2.69 -8.68 2.09
N MET A 71 -2.86 -9.86 2.72
CA MET A 71 -3.78 -10.05 3.85
C MET A 71 -3.39 -9.18 5.06
N LYS A 72 -2.09 -9.12 5.37
CA LYS A 72 -1.56 -8.36 6.51
C LYS A 72 -1.70 -6.84 6.30
N PRO A 73 -1.37 -6.26 5.13
CA PRO A 73 -1.72 -4.89 4.78
C PRO A 73 -3.23 -4.61 4.88
N CYS A 74 -4.08 -5.48 4.31
CA CYS A 74 -5.53 -5.33 4.34
C CYS A 74 -6.08 -5.19 5.78
N ALA A 75 -5.64 -6.06 6.69
CA ALA A 75 -6.04 -6.01 8.10
C ALA A 75 -5.54 -4.77 8.85
N LYS A 76 -4.51 -4.08 8.33
CA LYS A 76 -3.80 -2.99 9.03
C LYS A 76 -3.97 -1.61 8.40
N ILE A 77 -4.82 -1.44 7.37
CA ILE A 77 -4.99 -0.18 6.62
C ILE A 77 -5.11 1.05 7.55
N LYS A 78 -6.06 1.04 8.48
CA LYS A 78 -6.26 2.17 9.42
C LYS A 78 -5.01 2.48 10.25
N ARG A 79 -4.29 1.44 10.69
CA ARG A 79 -3.06 1.58 11.46
C ARG A 79 -1.92 2.12 10.59
N ILE A 80 -1.80 1.68 9.34
CA ILE A 80 -0.82 2.20 8.38
C ILE A 80 -1.05 3.70 8.16
N VAL A 81 -2.29 4.10 7.83
CA VAL A 81 -2.66 5.50 7.61
C VAL A 81 -2.40 6.35 8.86
N ALA A 82 -2.77 5.86 10.04
CA ALA A 82 -2.48 6.55 11.30
C ALA A 82 -0.96 6.73 11.56
N HIS A 83 -0.13 5.74 11.20
CA HIS A 83 1.32 5.86 11.31
C HIS A 83 1.91 6.84 10.30
N LEU A 84 1.40 6.85 9.06
CA LEU A 84 1.85 7.75 8.00
C LEU A 84 1.42 9.21 8.24
N LYS A 85 0.33 9.43 9.00
CA LYS A 85 -0.05 10.76 9.50
C LYS A 85 0.95 11.31 10.51
N LYS A 86 1.68 10.43 11.20
CA LYS A 86 2.77 10.78 12.12
C LYS A 86 4.11 10.81 11.38
N THR A 87 5.21 10.76 12.12
CA THR A 87 6.59 10.83 11.60
C THR A 87 7.12 9.50 11.05
N THR A 88 6.34 8.41 11.08
CA THR A 88 6.78 7.09 10.59
C THR A 88 7.23 7.15 9.14
N THR A 89 8.35 6.52 8.82
CA THR A 89 8.86 6.50 7.44
C THR A 89 8.18 5.39 6.62
N PRO A 90 8.06 5.55 5.28
CA PRO A 90 7.63 4.48 4.38
C PRO A 90 8.37 3.14 4.62
N GLU A 91 9.68 3.20 4.87
CA GLU A 91 10.52 2.01 5.10
C GLU A 91 10.12 1.25 6.37
N GLN A 92 9.85 1.97 7.45
CA GLN A 92 9.39 1.36 8.70
C GLN A 92 8.04 0.66 8.53
N ILE A 93 7.16 1.20 7.69
CA ILE A 93 5.89 0.55 7.34
C ILE A 93 6.14 -0.72 6.54
N CYS A 94 6.99 -0.65 5.51
CA CYS A 94 7.28 -1.80 4.64
C CYS A 94 7.95 -2.95 5.38
N LYS A 95 8.88 -2.67 6.30
CA LYS A 95 9.47 -3.65 7.23
C LYS A 95 8.40 -4.32 8.10
N ARG A 96 7.49 -3.53 8.68
CA ARG A 96 6.39 -4.08 9.52
C ARG A 96 5.42 -4.95 8.71
N LEU A 97 5.25 -4.66 7.43
CA LEU A 97 4.42 -5.41 6.50
C LEU A 97 5.15 -6.57 5.83
N THR A 98 6.42 -6.83 6.19
CA THR A 98 7.25 -7.93 5.66
C THR A 98 7.45 -7.88 4.14
N PHE A 99 7.44 -6.67 3.58
CA PHE A 99 7.85 -6.41 2.19
C PHE A 99 9.31 -5.96 2.09
N CYS A 100 9.83 -5.46 3.21
CA CYS A 100 11.23 -5.31 3.58
C CYS A 100 11.38 -5.99 4.97
#